data_AF-A0A833P9Y8-F1
#
_entry.id   AF-A0A833P9Y8-F1
#
_cell.length_a   1.000
_cell.length_b   1.000
_cell.length_c   1.000
_cell.angle_alpha   90.00
_cell.angle_beta   90.00
_cell.angle_gamma   90.00
#
_symmetry.space_group_name_H-M   'P 1'
#
loop_
_entity.id
_entity.type
_entity.pdbx_description
1 polymer ?
#
loop_
_entity_poly.entity_id
_entity_poly.type
_entity_poly.pdbx_seq_one_letter_code
_entity_poly.pdbx_strand_id
1 'polypeptide(L)'
;MRRLRYFYGNTEFFKRRFDFTGIPTKILIGRLIALGIYAAFSVASQYSLMATVIGLVILYAAVPWLIRATMRFTARNSKFGNSRFYFGGTTKESYKVFFLSILVYIFTLGRLCCINLPLKAYSAI
;
A
#
# COMPACT_ATOMS: atom_id res chain seq x y z
N MET A 1 -12.31 -12.27 -0.47
CA MET A 1 -12.56 -12.42 -1.93
C MET A 1 -14.04 -12.52 -2.28
N ARG A 2 -14.82 -13.38 -1.62
CA ARG A 2 -16.27 -13.54 -1.89
C ARG A 2 -17.11 -12.26 -1.67
N ARG A 3 -16.83 -11.48 -0.61
CA ARG A 3 -17.50 -10.17 -0.36
C ARG A 3 -17.30 -9.15 -1.49
N LEU A 4 -16.08 -9.08 -2.06
CA LEU A 4 -15.77 -8.14 -3.14
C LEU A 4 -16.52 -8.52 -4.43
N ARG A 5 -16.59 -9.81 -4.74
CA ARG A 5 -17.32 -10.31 -5.91
C ARG A 5 -18.82 -10.04 -5.82
N TYR A 6 -19.41 -10.17 -4.62
CA TYR A 6 -20.81 -9.82 -4.38
C TYR A 6 -21.06 -8.31 -4.53
N PHE A 7 -20.20 -7.47 -3.95
CA PHE A 7 -20.34 -6.02 -4.06
C PHE A 7 -20.23 -5.55 -5.52
N TYR A 8 -19.23 -6.03 -6.26
CA TYR A 8 -19.01 -5.68 -7.67
C TYR A 8 -20.15 -6.18 -8.57
N GLY A 9 -20.65 -7.40 -8.34
CA GLY A 9 -21.77 -7.96 -9.10
C GLY A 9 -23.11 -7.28 -8.84
N ASN A 10 -23.29 -6.68 -7.66
CA ASN A 10 -24.50 -5.94 -7.28
C ASN A 10 -24.40 -4.42 -7.51
N THR A 11 -23.26 -3.94 -8.00
CA THR A 11 -23.07 -2.53 -8.35
C THR A 11 -23.19 -2.38 -9.87
N GLU A 12 -24.34 -1.88 -10.32
CA GLU A 12 -24.58 -1.55 -11.72
C GLU A 12 -24.40 -0.05 -11.95
N PHE A 13 -23.61 0.32 -12.95
CA PHE A 13 -23.42 1.71 -13.37
C PHE A 13 -23.69 1.81 -14.87
N PHE A 14 -24.64 2.66 -15.28
CA PHE A 14 -25.10 2.76 -16.68
C PHE A 14 -25.45 1.39 -17.33
N LYS A 15 -26.25 0.56 -16.65
CA LYS A 15 -26.65 -0.80 -17.10
C LYS A 15 -25.47 -1.74 -17.42
N ARG A 16 -24.27 -1.45 -16.88
CA ARG A 16 -23.08 -2.29 -17.00
C ARG A 16 -22.56 -2.64 -15.60
N ARG A 17 -22.13 -3.89 -15.44
CA ARG A 17 -21.62 -4.43 -14.19
C ARG A 17 -20.10 -4.29 -14.11
N PHE A 18 -19.61 -4.11 -12.89
CA PHE A 18 -18.20 -4.29 -12.59
C PHE A 18 -17.93 -5.78 -12.32
N ASP A 19 -16.94 -6.34 -13.00
CA ASP A 19 -16.52 -7.73 -12.81
C ASP A 19 -15.12 -7.79 -12.26
N PHE A 20 -14.95 -8.54 -11.17
CA PHE A 20 -13.64 -8.84 -10.61
C PHE A 20 -13.29 -10.32 -10.85
N THR A 21 -12.30 -10.57 -11.71
CA THR A 21 -11.80 -11.90 -12.08
C THR A 21 -10.52 -12.28 -11.36
N GLY A 22 -10.26 -11.68 -10.19
CA GLY A 22 -9.06 -11.95 -9.41
C GLY A 22 -9.00 -13.39 -8.91
N ILE A 23 -7.93 -14.09 -9.27
CA ILE A 23 -7.68 -15.46 -8.83
C ILE A 23 -7.23 -15.42 -7.34
N PRO A 24 -7.98 -16.04 -6.41
CA PRO A 24 -7.68 -15.96 -4.98
C PRO A 24 -6.35 -16.63 -4.61
N THR A 25 -5.94 -17.65 -5.35
CA THR A 25 -4.68 -18.39 -5.10
C THR A 25 -3.45 -17.50 -5.30
N LYS A 26 -3.47 -16.60 -6.29
CA LYS A 26 -2.36 -15.65 -6.54
C LYS A 26 -2.19 -14.67 -5.38
N ILE A 27 -3.29 -14.26 -4.74
CA ILE A 27 -3.25 -13.39 -3.56
C ILE A 27 -2.69 -14.16 -2.35
N LEU A 28 -3.07 -15.43 -2.20
CA LEU A 28 -2.57 -16.27 -1.12
C LEU A 28 -1.06 -16.51 -1.22
N ILE A 29 -0.53 -16.77 -2.43
CA ILE A 29 0.91 -16.94 -2.66
C ILE A 29 1.68 -15.67 -2.26
N GLY A 30 1.19 -14.49 -2.67
CA GLY A 30 1.82 -13.22 -2.28
C GLY A 30 1.86 -13.03 -0.76
N ARG A 31 0.80 -13.44 -0.04
CA ARG A 31 0.76 -13.39 1.42
C ARG A 31 1.71 -14.39 2.08
N LEU A 32 1.81 -15.60 1.55
CA LEU A 32 2.76 -16.60 2.04
C LEU A 32 4.21 -16.13 1.88
N ILE A 33 4.54 -15.49 0.75
CA ILE A 33 5.85 -14.86 0.54
C ILE A 33 6.10 -13.75 1.59
N ALA A 34 5.11 -12.88 1.81
CA ALA A 34 5.22 -11.81 2.81
C ALA A 34 5.43 -12.37 4.23
N LEU A 35 4.73 -13.45 4.59
CA LEU A 35 4.93 -14.14 5.88
C LEU A 35 6.33 -14.75 5.98
N GLY A 36 6.84 -15.35 4.91
CA GLY A 36 8.21 -15.90 4.87
C GLY A 36 9.27 -14.82 5.07
N ILE A 37 9.14 -13.68 4.39
CA ILE A 37 10.04 -12.53 4.55
C ILE A 37 9.95 -11.97 5.98
N TYR A 38 8.74 -11.85 6.54
CA TYR A 38 8.55 -11.38 7.91
C TYR A 38 9.19 -12.32 8.94
N ALA A 39 9.02 -13.64 8.79
CA ALA A 39 9.64 -14.63 9.67
C ALA A 39 11.17 -14.58 9.58
N ALA A 40 11.74 -14.51 8.37
CA ALA A 40 13.18 -14.37 8.17
C ALA A 40 13.72 -13.07 8.80
N PHE A 41 13.00 -11.96 8.64
CA PHE A 41 13.34 -10.69 9.26
C PHE A 41 13.29 -10.77 10.79
N SER A 42 12.26 -11.41 11.35
CA SER A 42 12.10 -11.59 12.79
C SER A 42 13.23 -12.41 13.41
N VAL A 43 13.67 -13.48 12.73
CA VAL A 43 14.79 -14.31 13.18
C VAL A 43 16.11 -13.53 13.04
N ALA A 44 16.35 -12.89 11.90
CA ALA A 44 17.55 -12.07 11.68
C ALA A 44 17.70 -10.94 12.71
N SER A 45 16.57 -10.41 13.20
CA SER A 45 16.56 -9.34 14.18
C SER A 45 17.10 -9.74 15.55
N GLN A 46 17.06 -11.03 15.90
CA GLN A 46 17.57 -11.54 17.18
C GLN A 46 19.10 -11.63 17.21
N TYR A 47 19.76 -11.71 16.06
CA TYR A 47 21.22 -11.91 15.99
C TYR A 47 22.01 -10.60 15.92
N SER A 48 21.50 -9.58 15.23
CA SER A 48 22.22 -8.32 15.07
C SER A 48 21.28 -7.13 14.80
N LEU A 49 21.52 -6.05 15.54
CA LEU A 49 20.85 -4.77 15.32
C LEU A 49 21.15 -4.21 13.91
N MET A 50 22.38 -4.37 13.42
CA MET A 50 22.77 -3.87 12.09
C MET A 50 22.04 -4.60 10.97
N ALA A 51 21.90 -5.94 11.08
CA ALA A 51 21.12 -6.72 10.12
C ALA A 51 19.64 -6.31 10.10
N THR A 52 19.08 -5.98 11.27
CA THR A 52 17.71 -5.48 11.41
C THR A 52 17.52 -4.17 10.66
N VAL A 53 18.42 -3.20 10.87
CA VAL A 53 18.32 -1.87 10.25
C VAL A 53 18.40 -1.98 8.73
N ILE A 54 19.36 -2.77 8.22
CA ILE A 54 19.50 -3.00 6.77
C ILE A 54 18.24 -3.65 6.20
N GLY A 55 17.71 -4.67 6.88
CA GLY A 55 16.46 -5.33 6.49
C GLY A 55 15.27 -4.37 6.43
N LEU A 56 15.13 -3.49 7.43
CA LEU A 56 14.06 -2.48 7.44
C LEU A 56 14.17 -1.49 6.28
N VAL A 57 15.38 -1.01 5.99
CA VAL A 57 15.61 -0.08 4.87
C VAL A 57 15.22 -0.74 3.54
N ILE A 58 15.60 -2.00 3.33
CA ILE A 58 15.24 -2.75 2.12
C ILE A 58 13.72 -2.94 2.04
N LEU A 59 13.06 -3.34 3.13
CA LEU A 59 11.61 -3.51 3.18
C LEU A 59 10.89 -2.20 2.87
N TYR A 60 11.35 -1.09 3.45
CA TYR A 60 10.78 0.23 3.21
C TYR A 60 10.96 0.68 1.75
N ALA A 61 12.13 0.44 1.16
CA ALA A 61 12.37 0.70 -0.26
C ALA A 61 11.48 -0.16 -1.17
N ALA A 62 11.10 -1.37 -0.74
CA ALA A 62 10.21 -2.25 -1.49
C ALA A 62 8.72 -1.81 -1.45
N VAL A 63 8.31 -0.97 -0.48
CA VAL A 63 6.92 -0.48 -0.33
C VAL A 63 6.36 0.17 -1.61
N PRO A 64 7.00 1.19 -2.22
CA PRO A 64 6.45 1.83 -3.43
C PRO A 64 6.30 0.84 -4.59
N TRP A 65 7.21 -0.13 -4.70
CA TRP A 65 7.11 -1.20 -5.68
C TRP A 65 5.93 -2.14 -5.40
N LEU A 66 5.72 -2.51 -4.13
CA LEU A 66 4.63 -3.40 -3.71
C LEU A 66 3.24 -2.75 -3.90
N ILE A 67 3.11 -1.46 -3.56
CA ILE A 67 1.88 -0.68 -3.81
C ILE A 67 1.55 -0.70 -5.30
N ARG A 68 2.53 -0.39 -6.15
CA ARG A 68 2.38 -0.45 -7.60
C ARG A 68 2.00 -1.84 -8.10
N ALA A 69 2.65 -2.88 -7.60
CA ALA A 69 2.34 -4.27 -7.96
C ALA A 69 0.89 -4.63 -7.59
N THR A 70 0.43 -4.17 -6.44
CA THR A 70 -0.95 -4.36 -5.96
C THR A 70 -1.96 -3.64 -6.85
N MET A 71 -1.70 -2.38 -7.20
CA MET A 71 -2.55 -1.61 -8.12
C MET A 71 -2.62 -2.24 -9.50
N ARG A 72 -1.47 -2.67 -10.04
CA ARG A 72 -1.41 -3.38 -11.33
C ARG A 72 -2.18 -4.70 -11.30
N PHE A 73 -2.03 -5.49 -10.24
CA PHE A 73 -2.75 -6.74 -10.07
C PHE A 73 -4.26 -6.48 -10.00
N THR A 74 -4.69 -5.49 -9.22
CA THR A 74 -6.12 -5.16 -9.08
C THR A 74 -6.72 -4.66 -10.39
N ALA A 75 -6.03 -3.75 -11.09
CA ALA A 75 -6.47 -3.21 -12.38
C ALA A 75 -6.65 -4.31 -13.43
N ARG A 76 -5.66 -5.20 -13.60
CA ARG A 76 -5.74 -6.31 -14.57
C ARG A 76 -6.86 -7.31 -14.28
N ASN A 77 -7.22 -7.45 -13.01
CA ASN A 77 -8.28 -8.36 -12.57
C ASN A 77 -9.64 -7.67 -12.44
N SER A 78 -9.74 -6.38 -12.77
CA SER A 78 -10.99 -5.62 -12.78
C SER A 78 -11.42 -5.34 -14.22
N LYS A 79 -12.71 -5.48 -14.49
CA LYS A 79 -13.34 -5.20 -15.78
C LYS A 79 -14.61 -4.40 -15.56
N PHE A 80 -14.95 -3.57 -16.54
CA PHE A 80 -16.21 -2.84 -16.58
C PHE A 80 -16.88 -3.07 -17.94
N GLY A 81 -17.94 -3.89 -17.96
CA GLY A 81 -18.51 -4.39 -19.20
C GLY A 81 -17.45 -5.07 -20.09
N ASN A 82 -17.26 -4.56 -21.32
CA ASN A 82 -16.27 -5.08 -22.28
C ASN A 82 -14.87 -4.46 -22.13
N SER A 83 -14.68 -3.44 -21.27
CA SER A 83 -13.40 -2.75 -21.11
C SER A 83 -12.59 -3.32 -19.94
N ARG A 84 -11.28 -3.52 -20.16
CA ARG A 84 -10.34 -3.99 -19.13
C ARG A 84 -9.54 -2.82 -18.59
N PHE A 85 -9.39 -2.73 -17.27
CA PHE A 85 -8.56 -1.70 -16.67
C PHE A 85 -7.07 -2.04 -16.81
N TYR A 86 -6.27 -1.04 -17.17
CA TYR A 86 -4.83 -1.16 -17.23
C TYR A 86 -4.17 -0.11 -16.34
N PHE A 87 -3.14 -0.51 -15.60
CA PHE A 87 -2.36 0.40 -14.78
C PHE A 87 -1.14 0.89 -15.57
N GLY A 88 -1.16 2.16 -15.97
CA GLY A 88 -0.10 2.80 -16.76
C GLY A 88 1.12 3.28 -15.97
N GLY A 89 1.05 3.31 -14.64
CA GLY A 89 2.12 3.91 -13.82
C GLY A 89 3.47 3.19 -13.95
N THR A 90 4.52 3.98 -14.18
CA THR A 90 5.90 3.50 -14.23
C THR A 90 6.46 3.28 -12.83
N THR A 91 7.52 2.47 -12.73
CA THR A 91 8.21 2.26 -11.45
C THR A 91 8.77 3.58 -10.92
N LYS A 92 9.35 4.41 -11.80
CA LYS A 92 9.94 5.71 -11.46
C LYS A 92 8.91 6.68 -10.87
N GLU A 93 7.70 6.74 -11.43
CA GLU A 93 6.63 7.58 -10.90
C GLU A 93 6.17 7.13 -9.52
N SER A 94 6.11 5.82 -9.26
CA SER A 94 5.72 5.30 -7.94
C SER A 94 6.72 5.73 -6.86
N TYR A 95 8.02 5.69 -7.15
CA TYR A 95 9.03 6.22 -6.23
C TYR A 95 8.92 7.74 -6.07
N LYS A 96 8.72 8.51 -7.15
CA LYS A 96 8.54 9.97 -7.06
C LYS A 96 7.37 10.35 -6.16
N VAL A 97 6.21 9.72 -6.37
CA VAL A 97 5.01 9.98 -5.56
C VAL A 97 5.25 9.59 -4.10
N PHE A 98 5.94 8.48 -3.85
CA PHE A 98 6.27 8.07 -2.50
C PHE A 98 7.17 9.08 -1.78
N PHE A 99 8.24 9.56 -2.44
CA PHE A 99 9.09 10.62 -1.88
C PHE A 99 8.32 11.93 -1.66
N LEU A 100 7.46 12.31 -2.61
CA LEU A 100 6.60 13.48 -2.46
C LEU A 100 5.65 13.32 -1.27
N SER A 101 5.07 12.14 -1.05
CA SER A 101 4.19 11.89 0.10
C SER A 101 4.93 11.99 1.43
N ILE A 102 6.18 11.53 1.49
CA ILE A 102 7.02 11.67 2.69
C ILE A 102 7.27 13.16 2.96
N LEU A 103 7.61 13.92 1.92
CA LEU A 103 7.83 15.36 2.05
C LEU A 103 6.56 16.08 2.52
N VAL A 104 5.41 15.82 1.91
CA VAL A 104 4.12 16.38 2.33
C VAL A 104 3.78 16.01 3.77
N TYR A 105 4.08 14.78 4.19
CA TYR A 105 3.85 14.32 5.57
C TYR A 105 4.70 15.10 6.57
N ILE A 106 5.99 15.29 6.30
CA ILE A 106 6.90 16.08 7.14
C ILE A 106 6.41 17.53 7.25
N PHE A 107 6.03 18.16 6.13
CA PHE A 107 5.50 19.52 6.13
C PHE A 107 4.17 19.65 6.90
N THR A 108 3.30 18.65 6.81
CA THR A 108 2.01 18.65 7.50
C THR A 108 2.18 18.46 9.01
N LEU A 109 3.00 17.50 9.43
CA LEU A 109 3.32 17.28 10.84
C LEU A 109 4.05 18.46 11.46
N GLY A 110 4.98 19.08 10.74
CA GLY A 110 5.67 20.28 11.21
C GLY A 110 4.69 21.39 11.56
N ARG A 111 3.71 21.66 10.68
CA ARG A 111 2.66 22.66 10.95
C ARG A 111 1.74 22.27 12.11
N LEU A 112 1.33 21.00 12.18
CA LEU A 112 0.46 20.52 13.27
C LEU A 112 1.15 20.52 14.63
N CYS A 113 2.43 20.20 14.70
CA CYS A 113 3.20 20.24 15.94
C CYS A 113 3.37 21.70 16.42
N CYS A 114 3.76 22.60 15.52
CA CYS A 114 3.96 24.01 15.87
C CYS A 114 2.68 24.69 16.39
N ILE A 115 1.50 24.35 15.84
CA ILE A 115 0.23 24.98 16.26
C ILE A 115 -0.34 24.43 17.58
N ASN A 116 0.02 23.19 17.96
CA ASN A 116 -0.48 22.55 19.18
C ASN A 116 0.34 22.91 20.44
N LEU A 117 1.61 23.31 20.27
CA LEU A 117 2.50 23.69 21.37
C LEU A 117 1.99 24.89 22.22
N PRO A 118 1.46 26.00 21.65
CA PRO A 118 1.04 27.15 22.46
C PRO A 118 -0.26 26.94 23.23
N LEU A 119 -1.15 26.05 22.78
CA LEU A 119 -2.46 25.82 23.43
C LEU A 119 -2.33 24.99 24.70
N LYS A 120 -1.38 24.04 24.73
CA LYS A 120 -1.12 23.20 25.91
C LYS A 120 -0.38 23.94 27.03
N ALA A 121 0.30 25.04 26.69
CA ALA A 121 0.95 25.93 27.65
C ALA A 121 -0.06 26.86 28.36
N TYR A 122 -1.18 27.21 27.73
CA TYR A 122 -2.18 28.12 28.28
C TYR A 122 -3.23 27.43 29.18
N SER A 123 -3.48 26.14 29.00
CA SER A 123 -4.41 25.36 29.85
C SER A 123 -3.76 24.77 31.10
N ALA A 124 -2.47 25.01 31.31
CA ALA A 124 -1.67 24.56 32.44
C ALA A 124 -1.25 25.71 33.37
N ILE A 125 -1.81 26.91 33.15
CA ILE A 125 -1.74 28.13 33.96
C ILE A 125 -3.16 28.44 34.43
#